data_AF-A0A956CD55-F1
#
_entry.id   AF-A0A956CD55-F1
#
_cell.length_a   1.000
_cell.length_b   1.000
_cell.length_c   1.000
_cell.angle_alpha   90.00
_cell.angle_beta   90.00
_cell.angle_gamma   90.00
#
_symmetry.space_group_name_H-M   'P 1'
#
loop_
_entity.id
_entity.type
_entity.pdbx_description
1 polymer ?
#
loop_
_entity_poly.entity_id
_entity_poly.type
_entity_poly.pdbx_seq_one_letter_code
_entity_poly.pdbx_strand_id
1 'polypeptide(L)'
;PSFCYAGDDRVTFRFPPKGGVQLIFHRGAKVKSTRGFEFEDASGLIEWAAADRGVVAFATPADMAKKTAAVVRLAKAWMKATQ
;
A
#
# COMPACT_ATOMS: atom_id res chain seq x y z
N PRO A 1 -7.21 11.01 0.54
CA PRO A 1 -6.05 11.01 -0.38
C PRO A 1 -5.79 9.59 -0.90
N SER A 2 -6.01 9.39 -2.18
CA SER A 2 -5.69 8.16 -2.87
C SER A 2 -4.68 8.47 -3.98
N PHE A 3 -3.67 7.63 -4.16
CA PHE A 3 -2.84 7.71 -5.36
C PHE A 3 -3.61 7.01 -6.47
N CYS A 4 -4.20 7.82 -7.36
CA CYS A 4 -4.97 7.35 -8.49
C CYS A 4 -4.08 7.28 -9.74
N TYR A 5 -4.19 6.18 -10.48
CA TYR A 5 -3.58 6.02 -11.80
C TYR A 5 -4.62 5.47 -12.78
N ALA A 6 -4.78 6.14 -13.91
CA ALA A 6 -5.77 5.82 -14.96
C ALA A 6 -7.22 5.67 -14.42
N GLY A 7 -7.59 6.44 -13.39
CA GLY A 7 -8.92 6.40 -12.78
C GLY A 7 -9.09 5.31 -11.70
N ASP A 8 -8.09 4.46 -11.48
CA ASP A 8 -8.08 3.48 -10.40
C ASP A 8 -7.24 3.98 -9.22
N ASP A 9 -7.83 4.04 -8.03
CA ASP A 9 -7.07 4.16 -6.79
C ASP A 9 -6.16 2.94 -6.60
N ARG A 10 -4.88 3.19 -6.32
CA ARG A 10 -3.85 2.14 -6.12
C ARG A 10 -3.27 2.12 -4.71
N VAL A 11 -3.33 3.25 -4.03
CA VAL A 11 -2.96 3.37 -2.62
C VAL A 11 -3.98 4.25 -1.91
N THR A 12 -4.58 3.76 -0.82
CA THR A 12 -5.60 4.48 -0.05
C THR A 12 -5.23 4.59 1.43
N PHE A 13 -5.57 5.70 2.07
CA PHE A 13 -5.49 5.83 3.53
C PHE A 13 -6.71 5.23 4.20
N ARG A 14 -6.49 4.53 5.32
CA ARG A 14 -7.55 3.99 6.18
C ARG A 14 -7.28 4.34 7.63
N PHE A 15 -8.32 4.75 8.34
CA PHE A 15 -8.32 4.91 9.80
C PHE A 15 -9.11 3.74 10.42
N PRO A 16 -8.45 2.72 10.97
CA PRO A 16 -9.15 1.58 11.54
C PRO A 16 -9.84 1.95 12.87
N PRO A 17 -10.91 1.25 13.27
CA PRO A 17 -11.66 1.55 14.51
C PRO A 17 -10.81 1.46 15.79
N LYS A 18 -9.74 0.66 15.76
CA LYS A 18 -8.82 0.46 16.89
C LYS A 18 -7.74 1.56 17.00
N GLY A 19 -7.80 2.59 16.15
CA GLY A 19 -6.85 3.69 16.12
C GLY A 19 -5.62 3.44 15.24
N GLY A 20 -4.84 4.50 15.02
CA GLY A 20 -3.70 4.49 14.10
C GLY A 20 -4.07 4.87 12.66
N VAL A 21 -3.10 4.75 11.75
CA VAL A 21 -3.26 5.04 10.32
C VAL A 21 -2.74 3.87 9.51
N GLN A 22 -3.43 3.51 8.43
CA GLN A 22 -2.99 2.49 7.49
C GLN A 22 -2.91 3.05 6.07
N LEU A 23 -1.95 2.55 5.30
CA LEU A 23 -1.94 2.64 3.85
C LEU A 23 -2.27 1.27 3.27
N ILE A 24 -3.24 1.24 2.36
CA ILE A 24 -3.67 0.03 1.67
C ILE A 24 -3.18 0.11 0.24
N PHE A 25 -2.34 -0.83 -0.16
CA PHE A 25 -1.84 -1.00 -1.52
C PHE A 25 -2.73 -2.01 -2.23
N HIS A 26 -3.31 -1.65 -3.38
CA HIS A 26 -4.22 -2.51 -4.15
C HIS A 26 -4.15 -2.17 -5.65
N ARG A 27 -4.79 -3.00 -6.49
CA ARG A 27 -4.79 -2.85 -7.96
C ARG A 27 -6.10 -2.27 -8.52
N GLY A 28 -6.78 -1.40 -7.76
CA GLY A 28 -8.11 -0.89 -8.07
C GLY A 28 -9.22 -1.56 -7.24
N ALA A 29 -10.48 -1.20 -7.53
CA ALA A 29 -11.65 -1.66 -6.76
C ALA A 29 -12.21 -3.01 -7.23
N LYS A 30 -12.02 -3.34 -8.51
CA LYS A 30 -12.48 -4.62 -9.09
C LYS A 30 -11.45 -5.72 -8.82
N VAL A 31 -11.94 -6.95 -8.63
CA VAL A 31 -11.09 -8.14 -8.54
C VAL A 31 -10.31 -8.29 -9.84
N LYS A 32 -9.00 -8.53 -9.73
CA LYS A 32 -8.10 -8.80 -10.84
C LYS A 32 -7.42 -10.16 -10.62
N SER A 33 -7.09 -10.85 -11.70
CA SER A 33 -6.29 -12.08 -11.61
C SER A 33 -4.92 -11.76 -10.99
N THR A 34 -4.48 -12.61 -10.07
CA THR A 34 -3.17 -12.53 -9.42
C THR A 34 -2.14 -13.45 -10.08
N ARG A 35 -2.55 -14.22 -11.10
CA ARG A 35 -1.63 -15.14 -11.81
C ARG A 35 -0.50 -14.34 -12.46
N GLY A 36 0.74 -14.62 -12.03
CA GLY A 36 1.94 -13.94 -12.52
C GLY A 36 2.11 -12.51 -11.99
N PHE A 37 1.28 -12.06 -11.04
CA PHE A 37 1.52 -10.83 -10.32
C PHE A 37 2.44 -11.12 -9.14
N GLU A 38 3.58 -10.43 -9.12
CA GLU A 38 4.53 -10.49 -8.03
C GLU A 38 4.96 -9.07 -7.67
N PHE A 39 5.17 -8.84 -6.39
CA PHE A 39 5.66 -7.57 -5.89
C PHE A 39 6.67 -7.84 -4.77
N GLU A 40 7.91 -7.41 -4.99
CA GLU A 40 8.96 -7.53 -4.00
C GLU A 40 8.88 -6.37 -2.99
N ASP A 41 8.65 -6.70 -1.73
CA ASP A 41 8.74 -5.74 -0.63
C ASP A 41 10.14 -5.76 0.01
N ALA A 42 11.06 -5.00 -0.57
CA ALA A 42 12.39 -4.81 0.02
C ALA A 42 12.38 -4.03 1.34
N SER A 43 11.24 -3.43 1.73
CA SER A 43 11.12 -2.66 2.98
C SER A 43 10.70 -3.51 4.18
N GLY A 44 10.09 -4.68 3.94
CA GLY A 44 9.50 -5.53 4.98
C GLY A 44 8.37 -4.86 5.76
N LEU A 45 7.80 -3.76 5.23
CA LEU A 45 6.75 -3.00 5.90
C LEU A 45 5.35 -3.52 5.57
N ILE A 46 5.18 -4.29 4.50
CA ILE A 46 3.88 -4.76 4.04
C ILE A 46 3.43 -5.97 4.87
N GLU A 47 2.26 -5.81 5.49
CA GLU A 47 1.42 -6.92 5.91
C GLU A 47 0.49 -7.30 4.73
N TRP A 48 0.65 -8.50 4.18
CA TRP A 48 -0.13 -8.96 3.04
C TRP A 48 -1.52 -9.43 3.46
N ALA A 49 -2.56 -8.75 2.97
CA ALA A 49 -3.96 -9.16 3.15
C ALA A 49 -4.43 -10.08 2.00
N ALA A 50 -3.77 -10.01 0.84
CA ALA A 50 -3.92 -10.93 -0.29
C ALA A 50 -2.65 -10.85 -1.16
N ALA A 51 -2.54 -11.73 -2.17
CA ALA A 51 -1.38 -11.76 -3.09
C ALA A 51 -1.15 -10.42 -3.82
N ASP A 52 -2.18 -9.60 -4.01
CA ASP A 52 -2.09 -8.29 -4.64
C ASP A 52 -2.67 -7.14 -3.78
N ARG A 53 -2.71 -7.36 -2.46
CA ARG A 53 -3.19 -6.37 -1.50
C ARG A 53 -2.31 -6.34 -0.25
N GLY A 54 -1.63 -5.20 -0.07
CA GLY A 54 -0.74 -4.94 1.06
C GLY A 54 -1.28 -3.88 2.02
N VAL A 55 -0.90 -3.97 3.29
CA VAL A 55 -1.24 -3.01 4.33
C VAL A 55 0.04 -2.56 5.02
N VAL A 56 0.25 -1.25 5.15
CA VAL A 56 1.30 -0.68 6.01
C VAL A 56 0.61 0.08 7.13
N ALA A 57 0.88 -0.32 8.37
CA ALA A 57 0.33 0.33 9.56
C ALA A 57 1.33 1.29 10.21
N PHE A 58 0.80 2.40 10.71
CA PHE A 58 1.51 3.41 11.49
C PHE A 58 0.87 3.50 12.87
N ALA A 59 1.64 3.16 13.90
CA ALA A 59 1.15 3.17 15.27
C ALA A 59 1.13 4.58 15.88
N THR A 60 2.10 5.41 15.50
CA THR A 60 2.27 6.77 16.04
C THR A 60 2.79 7.74 14.97
N PRO A 61 2.69 9.07 15.18
CA PRO A 61 3.32 10.05 14.30
C PRO A 61 4.85 9.86 14.18
N ALA A 62 5.52 9.45 15.26
CA ALA A 62 6.95 9.19 15.25
C ALA A 62 7.30 7.94 14.41
N ASP A 63 6.49 6.89 14.50
CA ASP A 63 6.61 5.70 13.65
C ASP A 63 6.39 6.04 12.16
N MET A 64 5.39 6.87 11.88
CA MET A 64 5.14 7.41 10.55
C MET A 64 6.37 8.16 10.01
N ALA A 65 6.91 9.12 10.77
CA ALA A 65 8.09 9.88 10.37
C ALA A 65 9.30 8.99 10.05
N LYS A 66 9.55 7.95 10.85
CA LYS A 66 10.64 6.98 10.62
C LYS A 66 10.44 6.15 9.35
N LYS A 67 9.20 5.79 9.03
CA LYS A 67 8.85 4.93 7.88
C LYS A 67 8.62 5.72 6.59
N THR A 68 8.39 7.04 6.64
CA THR A 68 8.00 7.87 5.48
C THR A 68 8.87 7.63 4.25
N ALA A 69 10.20 7.67 4.39
CA ALA A 69 11.09 7.50 3.25
C ALA A 69 10.98 6.12 2.59
N ALA A 70 10.83 5.06 3.39
CA ALA A 70 10.63 3.70 2.89
C ALA A 70 9.26 3.54 2.21
N VAL A 71 8.21 4.09 2.83
CA VAL A 71 6.85 4.06 2.29
C VAL A 71 6.73 4.83 0.98
N VAL A 72 7.42 5.96 0.81
CA VAL A 72 7.44 6.69 -0.46
C VAL A 72 8.11 5.86 -1.55
N ARG A 73 9.20 5.16 -1.25
CA ARG A 73 9.84 4.23 -2.22
C ARG A 73 8.91 3.07 -2.56
N LEU A 74 8.27 2.49 -1.55
CA LEU A 74 7.31 1.40 -1.69
C LEU A 74 6.12 1.80 -2.57
N ALA A 75 5.54 2.98 -2.34
CA ALA A 75 4.45 3.51 -3.16
C ALA A 75 4.88 3.73 -4.60
N LYS A 76 6.07 4.29 -4.85
CA LYS A 76 6.59 4.43 -6.22
C LYS A 76 6.79 3.07 -6.90
N ALA A 77 7.32 2.09 -6.21
CA ALA A 77 7.48 0.73 -6.74
C ALA A 77 6.12 0.10 -7.04
N TRP A 78 5.16 0.21 -6.12
CA TRP A 78 3.80 -0.29 -6.29
C TRP A 78 3.10 0.33 -7.49
N MET A 79 3.21 1.65 -7.67
CA MET A 79 2.68 2.32 -8.84
C MET A 79 3.27 1.71 -10.10
N LYS A 80 4.60 1.61 -10.22
CA LYS A 80 5.26 1.01 -11.41
C LYS A 80 4.80 -0.42 -11.71
N ALA A 81 4.60 -1.24 -10.68
CA ALA A 81 4.17 -2.62 -10.82
C ALA A 81 2.67 -2.78 -11.15
N THR A 82 1.88 -1.71 -11.03
CA THR A 82 0.41 -1.77 -11.13
C THR A 82 -0.19 -0.76 -12.11
N GLN A 83 0.65 -0.05 -12.88
CA GLN A 83 0.23 0.71 -14.06
C GLN A 83 -0.53 -0.19 -15.05
#